data_AF-A0A6S7HG91-F1
#
_entry.id   AF-A0A6S7HG91-F1
#
_cell.length_a   1.000
_cell.length_b   1.000
_cell.length_c   1.000
_cell.angle_alpha   90.00
_cell.angle_beta   90.00
_cell.angle_gamma   90.00
#
_symmetry.space_group_name_H-M   'P 1'
#
loop_
_entity.id
_entity.type
_entity.pdbx_description
1 polymer ?
#
loop_
_entity_poly.entity_id
_entity_poly.type
_entity_poly.pdbx_seq_one_letter_code
_entity_poly.pdbx_strand_id
1 'polypeptide(L)'
;MARRRSFGGYEEERFENEVDSTLLCPICRNVLKDAVQCPNEHYCCRSCIGKHLHENSETCPTCQHHLTEETLSKPPRLLTNMLQNLKIRCDHAQRGCRELIKLEFLDRHVKRCGHVAIHQHVVQTLAVLKLSTNTRKNDMRMNFVVSV
;
A
#
# COMPACT_ATOMS: atom_id res chain seq x y z
N MET A 1 2.95 -18.64 4.24
CA MET A 1 3.77 -17.64 3.53
C MET A 1 3.57 -16.29 4.19
N ALA A 2 4.48 -15.90 5.09
CA ALA A 2 4.41 -14.62 5.77
C ALA A 2 4.56 -13.50 4.73
N ARG A 3 3.60 -12.56 4.68
CA ARG A 3 3.74 -11.35 3.84
C ARG A 3 5.09 -10.73 4.21
N ARG A 4 6.01 -10.57 3.23
CA ARG A 4 7.19 -9.74 3.43
C ARG A 4 6.68 -8.34 3.79
N ARG A 5 6.69 -8.01 5.09
CA ARG A 5 6.50 -6.63 5.54
C ARG A 5 7.53 -5.81 4.77
N SER A 6 7.08 -4.81 4.02
CA SER A 6 7.96 -3.94 3.26
C SER A 6 9.01 -3.36 4.22
N PHE A 7 10.30 -3.56 3.93
CA PHE A 7 11.37 -2.95 4.71
C PHE A 7 11.31 -1.41 4.57
N GLY A 8 11.52 -0.67 5.66
CA GLY A 8 11.49 0.80 5.64
C GLY A 8 10.12 1.46 5.80
N GLY A 9 10.10 2.77 5.57
CA GLY A 9 8.96 3.68 5.75
C GLY A 9 7.88 3.58 4.66
N TYR A 10 6.95 4.53 4.66
CA TYR A 10 6.03 4.78 3.55
C TYR A 10 6.62 5.85 2.63
N GLU A 11 6.61 5.60 1.32
CA GLU A 11 7.01 6.59 0.31
C GLU A 11 6.24 7.89 0.51
N GLU A 12 6.97 9.00 0.61
CA GLU A 12 6.41 10.32 0.90
C GLU A 12 5.42 10.78 -0.18
N GLU A 13 5.70 10.45 -1.43
CA GLU A 13 4.85 10.76 -2.58
C GLU A 13 3.42 10.22 -2.42
N ARG A 14 3.21 9.18 -1.62
CA ARG A 14 1.89 8.57 -1.39
C ARG A 14 0.97 9.45 -0.54
N PHE A 15 1.49 10.47 0.14
CA PHE A 15 0.70 11.31 1.01
C PHE A 15 0.02 12.46 0.23
N GLU A 16 -1.07 12.98 0.78
CA GLU A 16 -1.86 14.07 0.15
C GLU A 16 -1.07 15.38 0.07
N ASN A 17 -0.38 15.70 1.17
CA ASN A 17 0.35 16.95 1.37
C ASN A 17 1.80 16.63 1.69
N GLU A 18 2.66 17.64 1.60
CA GLU A 18 4.03 17.57 2.11
C GLU A 18 4.04 17.09 3.56
N VAL A 19 4.95 16.17 3.87
CA VAL A 19 5.05 15.58 5.20
C VAL A 19 6.13 16.32 5.97
N ASP A 20 5.82 16.67 7.22
CA ASP A 20 6.80 17.30 8.09
C ASP A 20 8.06 16.43 8.21
N SER A 21 9.23 17.02 8.01
CA SER A 21 10.53 16.34 8.06
C SER A 21 10.78 15.57 9.37
N THR A 22 10.17 15.98 10.48
CA THR A 22 10.22 15.28 11.78
C THR A 22 9.56 13.89 11.74
N LEU A 23 8.68 13.65 10.77
CA LEU A 23 7.98 12.39 10.56
C LEU A 23 8.69 11.48 9.54
N LEU A 24 9.87 11.87 9.07
CA LEU A 24 10.70 11.09 8.16
C LEU A 24 11.76 10.28 8.92
N CYS A 25 11.96 9.04 8.50
CA CYS A 25 13.00 8.18 9.03
C CYS A 25 14.39 8.68 8.59
N PRO A 26 15.35 8.90 9.50
CA PRO A 26 16.69 9.37 9.13
C PRO A 26 17.49 8.33 8.31
N ILE A 27 17.12 7.04 8.41
CA ILE A 27 17.80 5.94 7.70
C ILE A 27 17.26 5.78 6.28
N CYS A 28 15.94 5.58 6.12
CA CYS A 28 15.35 5.28 4.81
C CYS A 28 14.71 6.49 4.11
N ARG A 29 14.76 7.67 4.75
CA ARG A 29 14.24 8.96 4.23
C ARG A 29 12.75 8.97 3.84
N ASN A 30 11.99 7.97 4.29
CA ASN A 30 10.57 7.82 4.05
C ASN A 30 9.78 8.09 5.33
N VAL A 31 8.47 8.32 5.21
CA VAL A 31 7.59 8.55 6.36
C VAL A 31 7.63 7.35 7.30
N LEU A 32 7.78 7.60 8.60
CA LEU A 32 7.98 6.57 9.62
C LEU A 32 6.89 5.49 9.58
N LYS A 33 7.32 4.22 9.53
CA LYS A 33 6.47 3.02 9.62
C LYS A 33 6.90 2.19 10.82
N ASP A 34 5.93 1.76 11.62
CA ASP A 34 6.19 1.10 12.91
C ASP A 34 7.26 1.88 13.71
N ALA A 35 7.02 3.17 13.91
CA ALA A 35 7.97 4.09 14.49
C ALA A 35 8.41 3.63 15.90
N VAL A 36 9.70 3.74 16.18
CA VAL A 36 10.32 3.54 17.49
C VAL A 36 11.21 4.72 17.86
N GLN A 37 11.44 4.88 19.15
CA GLN A 37 12.14 6.02 19.74
C GLN A 37 13.37 5.55 20.53
N CYS A 38 14.50 6.26 20.36
CA CYS A 38 15.67 6.14 21.24
C CYS A 38 15.50 6.98 22.52
N PRO A 39 16.31 6.74 23.58
CA PRO A 39 16.23 7.51 24.83
C PRO A 39 16.34 9.04 24.65
N ASN A 40 17.07 9.49 23.63
CA ASN A 40 17.24 10.91 23.28
C ASN A 40 16.20 11.40 22.26
N GLU A 41 15.01 10.80 22.22
CA GLU A 41 13.85 11.27 21.45
C GLU A 41 14.02 11.36 19.92
N HIS A 42 14.89 10.53 19.33
CA HIS A 42 14.98 10.38 17.87
C HIS A 42 14.17 9.19 17.39
N TYR A 43 13.51 9.36 16.24
CA TYR A 43 12.55 8.40 15.70
C TYR A 43 13.08 7.70 14.45
N CYS A 44 12.82 6.39 14.35
CA CYS A 44 13.19 5.57 13.21
C CYS A 44 12.11 4.53 12.93
N CYS A 45 12.04 3.98 11.71
CA CYS A 45 11.24 2.78 11.45
C CYS A 45 11.85 1.59 12.22
N ARG A 46 11.03 0.73 12.84
CA ARG A 46 11.51 -0.46 13.56
C ARG A 46 12.45 -1.32 12.71
N SER A 47 12.08 -1.57 11.44
CA SER A 47 12.88 -2.37 10.52
C SER A 47 14.23 -1.72 10.18
N CYS A 48 14.26 -0.39 10.04
CA CYS A 48 15.49 0.34 9.74
C CYS A 48 16.46 0.31 10.92
N ILE A 49 15.99 0.63 12.13
CA ILE A 49 16.88 0.69 13.28
C ILE A 49 17.34 -0.71 13.68
N GLY A 50 16.49 -1.74 13.61
CA GLY A 50 16.90 -3.12 13.89
C GLY A 50 18.04 -3.57 12.97
N LYS A 51 17.94 -3.27 11.66
CA LYS A 51 19.03 -3.55 10.72
C LYS A 51 20.31 -2.78 11.08
N HIS A 52 20.19 -1.49 11.40
CA HIS A 52 21.35 -0.66 11.77
C HIS A 52 22.07 -1.18 13.03
N LEU A 53 21.31 -1.54 14.06
CA LEU A 53 21.86 -2.09 15.31
C LEU A 53 22.53 -3.45 15.07
N HIS A 54 22.01 -4.26 14.14
CA HIS A 54 22.56 -5.56 13.81
C HIS A 54 23.81 -5.50 12.92
N GLU A 55 23.81 -4.63 11.91
CA GLU A 55 24.82 -4.65 10.83
C GLU A 55 25.86 -3.52 10.92
N ASN A 56 25.56 -2.42 11.64
CA ASN A 56 26.38 -1.22 11.60
C ASN A 56 26.94 -0.82 12.97
N SER A 57 26.08 -0.49 13.94
CA SER A 57 26.53 -0.02 15.26
C SER A 57 25.44 -0.10 16.31
N GLU A 58 25.81 -0.32 17.57
CA GLU A 58 24.92 -0.20 18.73
C GLU A 58 24.73 1.25 19.18
N THR A 59 24.44 2.13 18.22
CA THR A 59 24.20 3.55 18.48
C THR A 59 23.00 4.08 17.70
N CYS A 60 22.43 5.18 18.17
CA CYS A 60 21.42 5.91 17.43
C CYS A 60 22.08 6.58 16.20
N PRO A 61 21.55 6.41 14.98
CA PRO A 61 22.13 7.00 13.76
C PRO A 61 22.06 8.53 13.73
N THR A 62 21.26 9.16 14.59
CA THR A 62 21.09 10.62 14.63
C THR A 62 21.95 11.30 15.68
N CYS A 63 22.04 10.74 16.89
CA CYS A 63 22.75 11.36 18.02
C CYS A 63 23.94 10.55 18.53
N GLN A 64 24.24 9.39 17.95
CA GLN A 64 25.35 8.50 18.30
C GLN A 64 25.33 7.97 19.74
N HIS A 65 24.24 8.19 20.48
CA HIS A 65 24.06 7.63 21.82
C HIS A 65 23.95 6.11 21.74
N HIS A 66 24.54 5.40 22.71
CA HIS A 66 24.45 3.94 22.79
C HIS A 66 22.99 3.49 22.79
N LEU A 67 22.67 2.52 21.95
CA LEU A 67 21.32 2.08 21.70
C LEU A 67 21.32 0.58 21.39
N THR A 68 20.47 -0.15 22.09
CA THR A 68 20.21 -1.58 21.84
C THR A 68 18.74 -1.79 21.53
N GLU A 69 18.37 -2.96 21.00
CA GLU A 69 16.97 -3.29 20.71
C GLU A 69 16.06 -3.23 21.95
N GLU A 70 16.61 -3.48 23.14
CA GLU A 70 15.90 -3.49 24.42
C GLU A 70 15.60 -2.09 24.93
N THR A 71 16.49 -1.13 24.63
CA THR A 71 16.34 0.28 25.02
C THR A 71 15.42 1.08 24.09
N LEU A 72 14.97 0.49 22.97
CA LEU A 72 14.00 1.10 22.08
C LEU A 72 12.60 1.15 22.72
N SER A 73 11.96 2.30 22.63
CA SER A 73 10.61 2.51 23.18
C SER A 73 9.62 2.91 22.09
N LYS A 74 8.33 2.92 22.44
CA LYS A 74 7.27 3.46 21.57
C LYS A 74 7.32 4.98 21.60
N PRO A 75 7.08 5.66 20.46
CA PRO A 75 6.97 7.11 20.44
C PRO A 75 5.85 7.65 21.32
N PRO A 76 5.86 8.95 21.68
CA PRO A 76 4.78 9.56 22.43
C PRO A 76 3.48 9.50 21.62
N ARG A 77 2.35 9.51 22.34
CA ARG A 77 1.02 9.49 21.69
C ARG A 77 0.83 10.66 20.72
N LEU A 78 1.42 11.82 21.02
CA LEU A 78 1.38 12.98 20.14
C LEU A 78 1.96 12.68 18.75
N LEU A 79 3.22 12.20 18.67
CA LEU A 79 3.85 11.85 17.40
C LEU A 79 3.09 10.73 16.68
N THR A 80 2.65 9.72 17.44
CA THR A 80 1.85 8.63 16.87
C THR A 80 0.58 9.17 16.24
N ASN A 81 -0.15 10.07 16.92
CA ASN A 81 -1.35 10.69 16.39
C ASN A 81 -1.07 11.58 15.16
N MET A 82 0.05 12.30 15.13
CA MET A 82 0.46 13.08 13.96
C MET A 82 0.64 12.17 12.74
N LEU A 83 1.41 11.07 12.89
CA LEU A 83 1.58 10.07 11.84
C LEU A 83 0.24 9.47 11.39
N GLN A 84 -0.58 9.03 12.34
CA GLN A 84 -1.84 8.34 12.05
C GLN A 84 -2.88 9.23 11.36
N ASN A 85 -2.83 10.55 11.57
CA ASN A 85 -3.73 11.51 10.92
C ASN A 85 -3.32 11.91 9.49
N LEU A 86 -2.10 11.58 9.06
CA LEU A 86 -1.69 11.82 7.67
C LEU A 86 -2.61 11.04 6.71
N LYS A 87 -2.98 11.68 5.60
CA LYS A 87 -3.74 11.02 4.53
C LYS A 87 -2.81 10.41 3.49
N ILE A 88 -3.02 9.14 3.17
CA ILE A 88 -2.17 8.34 2.30
C ILE A 88 -3.00 7.62 1.22
N ARG A 89 -2.45 7.52 0.01
CA ARG A 89 -3.00 6.70 -1.08
C ARG A 89 -2.83 5.21 -0.78
N CYS A 90 -3.80 4.40 -1.18
CA CYS A 90 -3.76 2.94 -1.01
C CYS A 90 -2.54 2.29 -1.69
N ASP A 91 -2.06 1.16 -1.14
CA ASP A 91 -1.03 0.29 -1.76
C ASP A 91 -1.40 -0.20 -3.16
N HIS A 92 -2.69 -0.13 -3.52
CA HIS A 92 -3.23 -0.57 -4.80
C HIS A 92 -3.56 0.61 -5.73
N ALA A 93 -2.98 1.79 -5.50
CA ALA A 93 -3.18 2.96 -6.35
C ALA A 93 -2.83 2.69 -7.82
N GLN A 94 -1.72 2.00 -8.07
CA GLN A 94 -1.29 1.58 -9.42
C GLN A 94 -2.27 0.58 -10.09
N ARG A 95 -3.17 -0.03 -9.31
CA ARG A 95 -4.21 -0.95 -9.81
C ARG A 95 -5.56 -0.28 -9.95
N GLY A 96 -5.66 1.03 -9.69
CA GLY A 96 -6.88 1.81 -9.85
C GLY A 96 -7.55 2.25 -8.55
N CYS A 97 -7.03 1.89 -7.37
CA CYS A 97 -7.60 2.40 -6.12
C CYS A 97 -7.27 3.89 -5.94
N ARG A 98 -8.28 4.75 -5.98
CA ARG A 98 -8.12 6.21 -5.82
C ARG A 98 -8.39 6.72 -4.41
N GLU A 99 -8.60 5.79 -3.47
CA GLU A 99 -8.92 6.14 -2.08
C GLU A 99 -7.73 6.81 -1.41
N LEU A 100 -8.05 7.93 -0.75
CA LEU A 100 -7.15 8.71 0.07
C LEU A 100 -7.70 8.68 1.50
N ILE A 101 -6.97 8.02 2.40
CA ILE A 101 -7.46 7.66 3.72
C ILE A 101 -6.44 8.00 4.79
N LYS A 102 -6.89 8.21 6.03
CA LYS A 102 -5.96 8.35 7.15
C LYS A 102 -5.11 7.10 7.32
N LEU A 103 -3.84 7.29 7.67
CA LEU A 103 -2.86 6.22 7.85
C LEU A 103 -3.35 5.16 8.85
N GLU A 104 -4.06 5.57 9.91
CA GLU A 104 -4.67 4.65 10.90
C GLU A 104 -5.61 3.59 10.28
N PHE A 105 -6.20 3.87 9.12
CA PHE A 105 -7.16 2.99 8.48
C PHE A 105 -6.58 2.25 7.28
N LEU A 106 -5.32 2.50 6.91
CA LEU A 106 -4.69 1.94 5.72
C LEU A 106 -4.72 0.41 5.73
N ASP A 107 -4.27 -0.23 6.82
CA ASP A 107 -4.24 -1.69 6.92
C ASP A 107 -5.63 -2.33 6.77
N ARG A 108 -6.65 -1.68 7.33
CA ARG A 108 -8.04 -2.14 7.22
C ARG A 108 -8.57 -1.99 5.80
N HIS A 109 -8.27 -0.85 5.16
CA HIS A 109 -8.63 -0.61 3.77
C HIS A 109 -7.96 -1.60 2.83
N VAL A 110 -6.63 -1.76 2.89
CA VAL A 110 -5.87 -2.65 1.99
C VAL A 110 -6.39 -4.09 2.06
N LYS A 111 -6.76 -4.58 3.25
CA LYS A 111 -7.35 -5.93 3.43
C LYS A 111 -8.70 -6.11 2.75
N ARG A 112 -9.47 -5.03 2.56
CA ARG A 112 -10.83 -5.04 1.99
C ARG A 112 -10.91 -4.33 0.64
N CYS A 113 -9.77 -3.91 0.09
CA CYS A 113 -9.72 -3.11 -1.12
C CYS A 113 -10.14 -3.97 -2.33
N GLY A 114 -11.06 -3.47 -3.15
CA GLY A 114 -11.49 -4.17 -4.37
C GLY A 114 -10.41 -4.34 -5.44
N HIS A 115 -9.25 -3.70 -5.27
CA HIS A 115 -8.12 -3.72 -6.20
C HIS A 115 -6.97 -4.64 -5.73
N VAL A 116 -7.24 -5.55 -4.78
CA VAL A 116 -6.31 -6.63 -4.43
C VAL A 116 -6.07 -7.48 -5.69
N ALA A 117 -4.83 -7.93 -5.91
CA ALA A 117 -4.53 -8.84 -7.01
C ALA A 117 -5.31 -10.13 -6.79
N ILE A 118 -6.38 -10.30 -7.55
CA ILE A 118 -6.91 -11.61 -7.87
C ILE A 118 -5.76 -12.37 -8.54
N HIS A 119 -5.35 -13.47 -7.93
CA HIS A 119 -4.38 -14.39 -8.51
C HIS A 119 -4.82 -14.69 -9.94
N GLN A 120 -4.05 -14.24 -10.93
CA GLN A 120 -4.29 -14.48 -12.36
C GLN A 120 -3.99 -15.96 -12.67
N HIS A 121 -4.78 -16.89 -12.13
CA HIS A 121 -4.66 -18.32 -12.45
C HIS A 121 -5.99 -19.07 -12.61
N VAL A 122 -7.16 -18.41 -12.57
CA VAL A 122 -8.45 -19.11 -12.76
C VAL A 122 -9.51 -18.42 -13.65
N VAL A 123 -9.23 -17.27 -14.28
CA VAL A 123 -10.19 -16.70 -15.27
C VAL A 123 -9.81 -17.07 -16.70
N GLN A 124 -9.89 -18.36 -17.00
CA GLN A 124 -9.86 -18.85 -18.38
C GLN A 124 -10.99 -19.84 -18.63
N THR A 125 -12.21 -19.46 -18.28
CA THR A 125 -13.46 -20.01 -18.86
C THR A 125 -14.64 -19.24 -18.28
N LEU A 126 -15.20 -18.27 -19.01
CA LEU A 126 -16.63 -17.86 -18.99
C LEU A 126 -16.86 -16.60 -19.87
N ALA A 127 -16.29 -16.58 -21.07
CA ALA A 127 -16.54 -15.51 -22.05
C ALA A 127 -16.83 -16.07 -23.46
N VAL A 128 -17.54 -17.20 -23.57
CA VAL A 128 -17.88 -17.80 -24.88
C VAL A 128 -19.35 -18.19 -25.10
N LEU A 129 -20.29 -17.85 -24.22
CA LEU A 129 -21.70 -18.29 -24.38
C LEU A 129 -22.76 -17.18 -24.29
N LYS A 130 -22.48 -15.99 -24.86
CA LYS A 130 -23.54 -14.98 -25.12
C LYS A 130 -23.64 -14.56 -26.59
N LEU A 131 -23.47 -15.50 -27.51
CA LEU A 131 -23.80 -15.33 -28.93
C LEU A 131 -24.53 -16.57 -29.47
N SER A 132 -25.77 -16.82 -29.04
CA SER A 132 -26.72 -17.68 -29.76
C SER A 132 -28.11 -17.64 -29.14
N THR A 133 -28.82 -16.52 -29.27
CA THR A 133 -30.30 -16.51 -29.26
C THR A 133 -30.81 -15.34 -30.09
N ASN A 134 -30.67 -15.41 -31.42
CA ASN A 134 -31.58 -14.68 -32.31
C ASN A 134 -31.66 -15.31 -33.70
N THR A 135 -32.30 -16.46 -33.80
CA THR A 135 -32.90 -16.92 -35.05
C THR A 135 -34.23 -17.58 -34.73
N ARG A 136 -35.31 -16.88 -35.11
CA ARG A 136 -36.54 -17.36 -35.75
C ARG A 136 -37.70 -16.43 -35.40
N LYS A 137 -38.17 -15.65 -36.38
CA LYS A 137 -39.49 -15.79 -37.02
C LYS A 137 -39.82 -14.55 -37.87
N ASN A 138 -40.61 -14.80 -38.93
CA ASN A 138 -41.30 -13.87 -39.84
C ASN A 138 -40.43 -13.36 -41.01
N ASP A 139 -40.86 -13.33 -42.27
CA ASP A 139 -42.14 -13.59 -42.96
C ASP A 139 -41.76 -13.87 -44.44
N MET A 140 -42.27 -14.93 -45.07
CA MET A 140 -43.40 -14.93 -46.00
C MET A 140 -43.18 -14.18 -47.35
N ARG A 141 -43.17 -14.99 -48.43
CA ARG A 141 -43.64 -14.74 -49.81
C ARG A 141 -42.77 -13.99 -50.85
N MET A 142 -42.46 -14.78 -51.89
CA MET A 142 -42.76 -14.59 -53.32
C MET A 142 -41.95 -13.61 -54.20
N ASN A 143 -41.48 -14.24 -55.30
CA ASN A 143 -41.39 -13.77 -56.70
C ASN A 143 -40.08 -13.15 -57.22
N PHE A 144 -39.41 -13.94 -58.09
CA PHE A 144 -39.28 -13.72 -59.54
C PHE A 144 -38.87 -12.32 -60.01
N VAL A 145 -37.67 -12.16 -60.57
CA VAL A 145 -37.41 -12.02 -62.03
C VAL A 145 -35.89 -12.02 -62.31
N VAL A 146 -35.54 -12.62 -63.45
CA VAL A 146 -34.24 -12.62 -64.14
C VAL A 146 -34.11 -11.33 -64.99
N SER A 147 -32.89 -11.04 -65.48
CA SER A 147 -32.45 -10.03 -66.47
C SER A 147 -31.66 -8.88 -65.83
N VAL A 148 -30.44 -8.54 -66.26
CA VAL A 148 -29.78 -8.57 -67.58
C VAL A 148 -28.30 -8.88 -67.45
#